data_AF-A0A8R1WHX1-F1
#
_entry.id   AF-A0A8R1WHX1-F1
#
_cell.length_a   1.000
_cell.length_b   1.000
_cell.length_c   1.000
_cell.angle_alpha   90.00
_cell.angle_beta   90.00
_cell.angle_gamma   90.00
#
_symmetry.space_group_name_H-M   'P 1'
#
loop_
_entity.id
_entity.type
_entity.pdbx_description
1 polymer ?
#
loop_
_entity_poly.entity_id
_entity_poly.type
_entity_poly.pdbx_seq_one_letter_code
_entity_poly.pdbx_strand_id
1 'polypeptide(L)'
;MRLEIPELTRCCFFVPLRYGIMIFGYLNLLFAGFICGAYIHYLNKNAENVTMISDVIIIYKGVGFFAHVWLTFFLYFVEVIFCGILLVGVHMKRPFLIQLFYYYSIATILASIAIFIIDISINTPMQFIPLDYATIFCGFVIQIYLILLVRSELSKLRYHGDINYVNHVPNIEVQLNRGEGPS
;
A
#
# COMPACT_ATOMS: atom_id res chain seq x y z
N MET A 1 1.10 -1.32 29.05
CA MET A 1 1.71 -2.03 27.91
C MET A 1 1.40 -1.25 26.65
N ARG A 2 2.41 -0.63 26.04
CA ARG A 2 2.26 -0.10 24.68
C ARG A 2 2.17 -1.33 23.78
N LEU A 3 1.05 -1.51 23.07
CA LEU A 3 0.93 -2.52 22.02
C LEU A 3 1.93 -2.14 20.92
N GLU A 4 3.15 -2.67 21.03
CA GLU A 4 4.17 -2.59 19.99
C GLU A 4 3.69 -3.47 18.83
N ILE A 5 3.14 -2.82 17.81
CA ILE A 5 2.64 -3.48 16.61
C ILE A 5 3.84 -4.12 15.91
N PRO A 6 3.79 -5.40 15.52
CA PRO A 6 4.96 -6.15 15.07
C PRO A 6 5.63 -5.47 13.88
N GLU A 7 6.92 -5.16 14.01
CA GLU A 7 7.74 -4.72 12.88
C GLU A 7 8.00 -5.91 11.96
N LEU A 8 7.34 -5.94 10.79
CA LEU A 8 7.62 -6.94 9.78
C LEU A 8 8.99 -6.66 9.16
N THR A 9 10.02 -7.29 9.69
CA THR A 9 11.39 -7.19 9.15
C THR A 9 11.59 -8.10 7.93
N ARG A 10 10.76 -9.14 7.76
CA ARG A 10 10.81 -10.13 6.66
C ARG A 10 9.42 -10.35 6.05
N CYS A 11 9.32 -10.41 4.72
CA CYS A 11 8.10 -10.92 4.05
C CYS A 11 8.00 -12.45 4.24
N CYS A 12 6.84 -13.05 3.98
CA CYS A 12 6.58 -14.51 4.06
C CYS A 12 7.53 -15.40 3.20
N PHE A 13 8.50 -14.81 2.48
CA PHE A 13 9.42 -15.48 1.57
C PHE A 13 10.89 -15.02 1.68
N PHE A 14 11.38 -14.62 2.87
CA PHE A 14 12.78 -14.17 3.11
C PHE A 14 13.23 -12.94 2.29
N VAL A 15 12.35 -12.33 1.50
CA VAL A 15 12.66 -11.15 0.70
C VAL A 15 12.81 -9.92 1.61
N PRO A 16 13.86 -9.08 1.44
CA PRO A 16 14.01 -7.86 2.21
C PRO A 16 12.82 -6.94 1.97
N LEU A 17 12.30 -6.30 3.01
CA LEU A 17 11.07 -5.50 3.00
C LEU A 17 10.92 -4.60 1.76
N ARG A 18 11.99 -3.90 1.36
CA ARG A 18 12.03 -3.04 0.17
C ARG A 18 11.69 -3.75 -1.14
N TYR A 19 12.26 -4.94 -1.35
CA TYR A 19 11.98 -5.72 -2.55
C TYR A 19 10.54 -6.24 -2.54
N GLY A 20 10.01 -6.60 -1.36
CA GLY A 20 8.60 -6.98 -1.20
C GLY A 20 7.64 -5.86 -1.65
N ILE A 21 7.87 -4.63 -1.19
CA ILE A 21 7.06 -3.45 -1.58
C ILE A 21 7.16 -3.20 -3.09
N MET A 22 8.38 -3.29 -3.64
CA MET A 22 8.62 -3.05 -5.05
C MET A 22 7.93 -4.09 -5.93
N ILE A 23 8.05 -5.38 -5.59
CA ILE A 23 7.39 -6.48 -6.30
C ILE A 23 5.87 -6.31 -6.26
N PHE A 24 5.30 -6.04 -5.08
CA PHE A 24 3.86 -5.83 -4.96
C PHE A 24 3.38 -4.58 -5.71
N GLY A 25 4.15 -3.48 -5.69
CA GLY A 25 3.83 -2.26 -6.44
C GLY A 25 3.81 -2.50 -7.95
N TYR A 26 4.81 -3.20 -8.49
CA TYR A 26 4.85 -3.58 -9.90
C TYR A 26 3.73 -4.55 -10.28
N LEU A 27 3.45 -5.54 -9.42
CA LEU A 27 2.40 -6.50 -9.64
C LEU A 27 1.02 -5.81 -9.65
N ASN A 28 0.77 -4.89 -8.72
CA ASN A 28 -0.47 -4.11 -8.70
C ASN A 28 -0.60 -3.20 -9.93
N LEU A 29 0.49 -2.57 -10.38
CA LEU A 29 0.50 -1.76 -11.59
C LEU A 29 0.23 -2.60 -12.85
N LEU A 30 0.82 -3.80 -12.93
CA LEU A 30 0.56 -4.74 -14.03
C LEU A 30 -0.91 -5.18 -14.05
N PHE A 31 -1.47 -5.54 -12.90
CA PHE A 31 -2.89 -5.91 -12.79
C PHE A 31 -3.81 -4.75 -13.15
N ALA A 32 -3.54 -3.53 -12.67
CA ALA A 32 -4.30 -2.33 -13.02
C ALA A 32 -4.25 -2.06 -14.54
N GLY A 33 -3.08 -2.16 -15.16
CA GLY A 33 -2.90 -2.01 -16.61
C GLY A 33 -3.65 -3.08 -17.40
N PHE A 34 -3.58 -4.34 -16.97
CA PHE A 34 -4.31 -5.45 -17.59
C PHE A 34 -5.82 -5.24 -17.54
N ILE A 35 -6.36 -4.85 -16.37
CA ILE A 35 -7.79 -4.61 -16.20
C ILE A 35 -8.23 -3.43 -17.08
N CYS A 36 -7.51 -2.30 -17.06
CA CYS A 36 -7.79 -1.17 -17.94
C CYS A 36 -7.80 -1.57 -19.42
N GLY A 37 -6.81 -2.35 -19.86
CA GLY A 37 -6.73 -2.84 -21.24
C GLY A 37 -7.91 -3.75 -21.61
N ALA A 38 -8.26 -4.69 -20.74
CA ALA A 38 -9.42 -5.56 -20.93
C ALA A 38 -10.72 -4.76 -21.00
N TYR A 39 -10.85 -3.71 -20.19
CA TYR A 39 -12.03 -2.84 -20.17
C TYR A 39 -12.15 -2.01 -21.45
N ILE A 40 -11.05 -1.43 -21.94
CA ILE A 40 -11.02 -0.71 -23.22
C ILE A 40 -11.38 -1.65 -24.37
N HIS A 41 -10.87 -2.88 -24.37
CA HIS A 41 -11.23 -3.87 -25.38
C HIS A 41 -12.73 -4.22 -25.32
N TYR A 42 -13.29 -4.41 -24.13
CA TYR A 42 -14.71 -4.67 -23.93
C TYR A 42 -15.59 -3.51 -24.43
N LEU A 43 -15.19 -2.26 -24.13
CA LEU A 43 -15.90 -1.07 -24.58
C LEU A 43 -15.84 -0.91 -26.10
N ASN A 44 -14.68 -1.14 -26.72
CA ASN A 44 -14.55 -1.06 -28.18
C ASN A 44 -15.41 -2.10 -28.89
N LYS A 45 -15.50 -3.32 -28.33
CA LYS A 45 -16.32 -4.39 -28.91
C LYS A 45 -17.82 -4.12 -28.77
N ASN A 46 -18.23 -3.46 -27.70
CA ASN A 46 -19.64 -3.18 -27.38
C ASN A 46 -19.99 -1.69 -27.49
N ALA A 47 -19.24 -0.93 -28.31
CA ALA A 47 -19.34 0.53 -28.37
C ALA A 47 -20.74 1.04 -28.73
N GLU A 48 -21.54 0.22 -29.42
CA GLU A 48 -22.92 0.54 -29.79
C GLU A 48 -23.91 0.35 -28.62
N ASN A 49 -23.58 -0.49 -27.63
CA ASN A 49 -24.48 -0.89 -26.54
C ASN A 49 -24.07 -0.31 -25.17
N VAL A 50 -22.81 0.10 -25.00
CA VAL A 50 -22.26 0.55 -23.72
C VAL A 50 -21.91 2.02 -23.81
N THR A 51 -22.59 2.85 -23.03
CA THR A 51 -22.29 4.27 -22.88
C THR A 51 -21.49 4.51 -21.60
N MET A 52 -20.90 5.70 -21.46
CA MET A 52 -20.15 6.09 -20.26
C MET A 52 -20.98 6.10 -18.96
N ILE A 53 -22.32 6.06 -19.07
CA ILE A 53 -23.29 6.11 -17.98
C ILE A 53 -23.80 4.69 -17.64
N SER A 54 -23.48 3.68 -18.45
CA SER A 54 -23.90 2.31 -18.19
C SER A 54 -23.27 1.77 -16.90
N ASP A 55 -24.06 1.07 -16.10
CA ASP A 55 -23.58 0.42 -14.88
C ASP A 55 -22.88 -0.90 -15.22
N VAL A 56 -21.69 -1.09 -14.66
CA VAL A 56 -20.89 -2.29 -14.84
C VAL A 56 -20.37 -2.77 -13.49
N ILE A 57 -20.19 -4.08 -13.35
CA ILE A 57 -19.59 -4.67 -12.16
C ILE A 57 -18.09 -4.38 -12.16
N ILE A 58 -17.60 -3.77 -11.08
CA ILE A 58 -16.20 -3.44 -10.87
C ILE A 58 -15.70 -4.21 -9.66
N ILE A 59 -14.56 -4.90 -9.80
CA ILE A 59 -13.87 -5.55 -8.69
C ILE A 59 -12.71 -4.65 -8.28
N TYR A 60 -12.92 -3.84 -7.25
CA TYR A 60 -11.89 -2.97 -6.70
C TYR A 60 -11.47 -3.49 -5.33
N LYS A 61 -10.17 -3.74 -5.15
CA LYS A 61 -9.62 -4.15 -3.84
C LYS A 61 -10.37 -5.35 -3.26
N GLY A 62 -10.65 -6.35 -4.10
CA GLY A 62 -11.34 -7.58 -3.72
C GLY A 62 -12.85 -7.44 -3.45
N VAL A 63 -13.42 -6.23 -3.52
CA VAL A 63 -14.86 -5.99 -3.36
C VAL A 63 -15.46 -5.68 -4.74
N GLY A 64 -16.48 -6.45 -5.12
CA GLY A 64 -17.27 -6.24 -6.33
C GLY A 64 -18.42 -5.28 -6.05
N PHE A 65 -18.60 -4.23 -6.83
CA PHE A 65 -19.79 -3.37 -6.77
C PHE A 65 -20.17 -2.83 -8.14
N PHE A 66 -21.43 -2.44 -8.31
CA PHE A 66 -21.91 -1.79 -9.53
C PHE A 66 -21.56 -0.31 -9.50
N ALA A 67 -20.87 0.17 -10.54
CA ALA A 67 -20.64 1.59 -10.73
C ALA A 67 -20.57 1.97 -12.21
N HIS A 68 -20.68 3.27 -12.48
CA HIS A 68 -20.54 3.81 -13.82
C HIS A 68 -19.14 3.62 -14.39
N VAL A 69 -19.07 3.41 -15.70
CA VAL A 69 -17.82 3.22 -16.46
C VAL A 69 -16.79 4.32 -16.22
N TRP A 70 -17.19 5.60 -16.15
CA TRP A 70 -16.23 6.68 -15.89
C TRP A 70 -15.51 6.49 -14.56
N LEU A 71 -16.26 6.03 -13.53
CA LEU A 71 -15.76 5.94 -12.16
C LEU A 71 -14.70 4.84 -12.09
N THR A 72 -14.89 3.76 -12.84
CA THR A 72 -13.89 2.71 -13.06
C THR A 72 -12.58 3.30 -13.56
N PHE A 73 -12.61 4.05 -14.67
CA PHE A 73 -11.41 4.66 -15.24
C PHE A 73 -10.74 5.61 -14.27
N PHE A 74 -11.51 6.41 -13.55
CA PHE A 74 -10.99 7.32 -12.53
C PHE A 74 -10.28 6.58 -11.39
N LEU A 75 -10.90 5.54 -10.84
CA LEU A 75 -10.31 4.74 -9.75
C LEU A 75 -8.99 4.09 -10.16
N TYR A 76 -8.94 3.43 -11.32
CA TYR A 76 -7.71 2.79 -11.78
C TYR A 76 -6.63 3.80 -12.16
N PHE A 77 -7.00 4.95 -12.73
CA PHE A 77 -6.05 6.02 -13.00
C PHE A 77 -5.39 6.54 -11.72
N VAL A 78 -6.20 6.78 -10.68
CA VAL A 78 -5.72 7.18 -9.36
C VAL A 78 -4.82 6.10 -8.75
N GLU A 79 -5.20 4.82 -8.83
CA GLU A 79 -4.38 3.70 -8.31
C GLU A 79 -3.03 3.61 -9.03
N VAL A 80 -2.98 3.82 -10.35
CA VAL A 80 -1.72 3.87 -11.12
C VAL A 80 -0.83 5.03 -10.67
N ILE A 81 -1.39 6.21 -10.46
CA ILE A 81 -0.64 7.38 -9.96
C ILE A 81 -0.06 7.09 -8.57
N PHE A 82 -0.87 6.59 -7.65
CA PHE A 82 -0.41 6.31 -6.29
C PHE A 82 0.59 5.15 -6.24
N CYS A 83 0.43 4.12 -7.08
CA CYS A 83 1.45 3.08 -7.25
C CYS A 83 2.77 3.67 -7.77
N GLY A 84 2.73 4.58 -8.75
CA GLY A 84 3.91 5.30 -9.22
C GLY A 84 4.59 6.12 -8.13
N ILE A 85 3.81 6.87 -7.33
CA ILE A 85 4.31 7.63 -6.18
C ILE A 85 4.99 6.72 -5.16
N LEU A 86 4.40 5.57 -4.84
CA LEU A 86 5.01 4.58 -3.95
C LEU A 86 6.33 4.06 -4.52
N LEU A 87 6.36 3.74 -5.82
CA LEU A 87 7.54 3.17 -6.46
C LEU A 87 8.71 4.16 -6.46
N VAL A 88 8.44 5.42 -6.81
CA VAL A 88 9.40 6.53 -6.71
C VAL A 88 9.79 6.78 -5.25
N GLY A 89 8.84 6.72 -4.32
CA GLY A 89 9.09 6.90 -2.89
C GLY A 89 10.07 5.88 -2.31
N VAL A 90 9.92 4.61 -2.70
CA VAL A 90 10.82 3.51 -2.31
C VAL A 90 12.20 3.67 -2.95
N HIS A 91 12.27 4.01 -4.25
CA HIS A 91 13.55 4.22 -4.94
C HIS A 91 14.34 5.41 -4.39
N MET A 92 13.67 6.55 -4.17
CA MET A 92 14.29 7.79 -3.70
C MET A 92 14.45 7.85 -2.18
N LYS A 93 14.01 6.82 -1.44
CA LYS A 93 14.01 6.74 0.03
C LYS A 93 13.39 7.98 0.71
N ARG A 94 12.43 8.63 0.06
CA ARG A 94 11.79 9.85 0.59
C ARG A 94 10.58 9.46 1.45
N PRO A 95 10.60 9.73 2.77
CA PRO A 95 9.54 9.30 3.67
C PRO A 95 8.20 9.97 3.35
N PHE A 96 8.22 11.21 2.86
CA PHE A 96 7.01 11.97 2.52
C PHE A 96 6.13 11.27 1.45
N LEU A 97 6.74 10.74 0.38
CA LEU A 97 5.99 10.06 -0.69
C LEU A 97 5.36 8.74 -0.20
N ILE A 98 6.08 8.04 0.67
CA ILE A 98 5.61 6.80 1.29
C ILE A 98 4.47 7.09 2.28
N GLN A 99 4.54 8.20 3.04
CA GLN A 99 3.45 8.65 3.91
C GLN A 99 2.18 8.99 3.12
N LEU A 100 2.31 9.69 1.99
CA LEU A 100 1.17 10.03 1.15
C LEU A 100 0.45 8.77 0.66
N PHE A 101 1.20 7.78 0.17
CA PHE A 101 0.64 6.49 -0.22
C PHE A 101 0.00 5.73 0.95
N TYR A 102 0.59 5.82 2.15
CA TYR A 102 0.05 5.19 3.35
C TYR A 102 -1.33 5.73 3.73
N TYR A 103 -1.51 7.06 3.74
CA TYR A 103 -2.81 7.68 3.99
C TYR A 103 -3.85 7.33 2.91
N TYR A 104 -3.43 7.33 1.64
CA TYR A 104 -4.26 6.87 0.54
C TYR A 104 -4.72 5.41 0.73
N SER A 105 -3.79 4.53 1.09
CA SER A 105 -4.09 3.10 1.30
C SER A 105 -5.11 2.91 2.42
N ILE A 106 -4.96 3.60 3.55
CA ILE A 106 -5.94 3.57 4.64
C ILE A 106 -7.31 4.05 4.17
N ALA A 107 -7.37 5.18 3.45
CA ALA A 107 -8.63 5.72 2.94
C ALA A 107 -9.32 4.73 2.00
N THR A 108 -8.56 4.06 1.12
CA THR A 108 -9.12 3.06 0.20
C THR A 108 -9.62 1.79 0.90
N ILE A 109 -8.96 1.32 1.97
CA ILE A 109 -9.49 0.20 2.77
C ILE A 109 -10.78 0.60 3.48
N LEU A 110 -10.80 1.77 4.11
CA LEU A 110 -12.01 2.27 4.78
C LEU A 110 -13.19 2.39 3.82
N ALA A 111 -12.94 2.93 2.61
CA ALA A 111 -13.94 2.98 1.54
C ALA A 111 -14.40 1.58 1.13
N SER A 112 -13.48 0.62 0.98
CA SER A 112 -13.82 -0.77 0.61
C SER A 112 -14.66 -1.46 1.68
N ILE A 113 -14.37 -1.23 2.96
CA ILE A 113 -15.18 -1.73 4.08
C ILE A 113 -16.58 -1.10 4.06
N ALA A 114 -16.68 0.22 3.83
CA ALA A 114 -17.97 0.90 3.74
C ALA A 114 -18.84 0.36 2.60
N ILE A 115 -18.25 0.15 1.42
CA ILE A 115 -18.94 -0.44 0.26
C ILE A 115 -19.40 -1.86 0.60
N PHE A 116 -18.55 -2.68 1.22
CA PHE A 116 -18.92 -4.05 1.63
C PHE A 116 -20.11 -4.09 2.60
N ILE A 117 -20.17 -3.16 3.56
CA ILE A 117 -21.31 -3.06 4.49
C ILE A 117 -22.59 -2.68 3.75
N ILE A 118 -22.51 -1.74 2.81
CA ILE A 118 -23.64 -1.31 1.98
C ILE A 118 -24.12 -2.48 1.12
N ASP A 119 -23.19 -3.21 0.50
CA ASP A 119 -23.49 -4.35 -0.36
C ASP A 119 -24.22 -5.46 0.41
N ILE A 120 -23.74 -5.82 1.62
CA ILE A 120 -24.44 -6.76 2.52
C ILE A 120 -25.83 -6.25 2.91
N SER A 121 -25.99 -4.94 3.11
CA SER A 121 -27.27 -4.36 3.53
C SER A 121 -28.31 -4.36 2.41
N ILE A 122 -27.89 -4.24 1.15
CA ILE A 122 -28.78 -4.17 -0.02
C ILE A 122 -29.05 -5.58 -0.55
N ASN A 123 -28.00 -6.39 -0.69
CA ASN A 123 -28.10 -7.76 -1.16
C ASN A 123 -28.48 -8.66 0.02
N THR A 124 -29.77 -8.98 0.11
CA THR A 124 -30.28 -9.99 1.05
C THR A 124 -29.52 -11.32 0.90
N PRO A 125 -29.47 -12.15 1.95
CA PRO A 125 -28.64 -13.36 2.06
C PRO A 125 -29.00 -14.52 1.09
N MET A 126 -29.48 -14.28 -0.13
CA MET A 126 -29.93 -15.35 -1.04
C MET A 126 -28.92 -15.79 -2.10
N GLN A 127 -27.77 -15.14 -2.21
CA GLN A 127 -26.68 -15.56 -3.11
C GLN A 127 -25.40 -15.88 -2.34
N PHE A 128 -25.50 -16.78 -1.36
CA PHE A 128 -24.34 -17.28 -0.61
C PHE A 128 -23.44 -18.15 -1.49
N ILE A 129 -22.56 -17.52 -2.27
CA ILE A 129 -21.46 -18.21 -2.95
C ILE A 129 -20.23 -18.07 -2.03
N PRO A 130 -19.79 -19.15 -1.36
CA PRO A 130 -18.66 -19.10 -0.44
C PRO A 130 -17.35 -18.63 -1.11
N LEU A 131 -17.25 -18.79 -2.42
CA LEU A 131 -16.11 -18.32 -3.23
C LEU A 131 -15.97 -16.79 -3.23
N ASP A 132 -17.07 -16.05 -3.24
CA ASP A 132 -17.05 -14.58 -3.30
C ASP A 132 -16.57 -14.00 -1.96
N TYR A 133 -17.06 -14.53 -0.85
CA TYR A 133 -16.58 -14.17 0.49
C TYR A 133 -15.11 -14.53 0.70
N ALA A 134 -14.66 -15.68 0.20
CA ALA A 134 -13.25 -16.07 0.26
C ALA A 134 -12.37 -15.07 -0.52
N THR A 135 -12.85 -14.61 -1.68
CA THR A 135 -12.16 -13.62 -2.52
C THR A 135 -12.09 -12.26 -1.83
N ILE A 136 -13.19 -11.80 -1.24
CA ILE A 136 -13.26 -10.55 -0.47
C ILE A 136 -12.32 -10.62 0.74
N PHE A 137 -12.36 -11.71 1.49
CA PHE A 137 -11.49 -11.93 2.64
C PHE A 137 -10.01 -11.92 2.24
N CYS A 138 -9.66 -12.64 1.18
CA CYS A 138 -8.29 -12.64 0.64
C CYS A 138 -7.86 -11.23 0.21
N GLY A 139 -8.75 -10.47 -0.44
CA GLY A 139 -8.51 -9.08 -0.82
C GLY A 139 -8.19 -8.18 0.37
N PHE A 140 -8.98 -8.26 1.45
CA PHE A 140 -8.72 -7.51 2.68
C PHE A 140 -7.41 -7.92 3.35
N VAL A 141 -7.11 -9.22 3.41
CA VAL A 141 -5.84 -9.71 3.97
C VAL A 141 -4.66 -9.14 3.19
N ILE A 142 -4.70 -9.16 1.85
CA ILE A 142 -3.65 -8.59 1.00
C ILE A 142 -3.51 -7.08 1.23
N GLN A 143 -4.61 -6.34 1.35
CA GLN A 143 -4.55 -4.89 1.59
C GLN A 143 -3.99 -4.54 2.96
N ILE A 144 -4.45 -5.22 4.02
CA ILE A 144 -3.92 -5.02 5.37
C ILE A 144 -2.43 -5.34 5.38
N TYR A 145 -2.03 -6.42 4.71
CA TYR A 145 -0.63 -6.79 4.55
C TYR A 145 0.18 -5.68 3.86
N LEU A 146 -0.32 -5.10 2.77
CA LEU A 146 0.33 -3.97 2.09
C LEU A 146 0.48 -2.75 3.01
N ILE A 147 -0.54 -2.41 3.79
CA ILE A 147 -0.47 -1.28 4.74
C ILE A 147 0.59 -1.52 5.82
N LEU A 148 0.63 -2.72 6.41
CA LEU A 148 1.62 -3.08 7.43
C LEU A 148 3.04 -3.05 6.88
N LEU A 149 3.21 -3.48 5.63
CA LEU A 149 4.47 -3.48 4.91
C LEU A 149 4.96 -2.05 4.62
N VAL A 150 4.09 -1.17 4.11
CA VAL A 150 4.39 0.26 3.90
C VAL A 150 4.73 0.95 5.22
N ARG A 151 3.97 0.68 6.29
CA ARG A 151 4.23 1.23 7.62
C ARG A 151 5.59 0.78 8.16
N SER A 152 5.93 -0.48 7.97
CA SER A 152 7.22 -1.03 8.42
C SER A 152 8.39 -0.36 7.68
N GLU A 153 8.26 -0.02 6.40
CA GLU A 153 9.29 0.73 5.67
C GLU A 153 9.37 2.18 6.16
N LEU A 154 8.23 2.80 6.47
CA LEU A 154 8.19 4.13 7.06
C LEU A 154 8.91 4.18 8.41
N SER A 155 8.68 3.18 9.28
CA SER A 155 9.35 3.06 10.58
C SER A 155 10.87 2.98 10.41
N LYS A 156 11.34 2.14 9.47
CA LYS A 156 12.77 1.98 9.17
C LYS A 156 13.43 3.24 8.65
N LEU A 157 12.76 4.00 7.78
CA LEU A 157 13.27 5.27 7.26
C LEU A 157 13.33 6.34 8.35
N ARG A 158 12.33 6.38 9.24
CA ARG A 158 12.31 7.29 10.38
C ARG A 158 13.43 6.97 11.37
N TYR A 159 13.64 5.69 11.67
CA TYR A 159 14.72 5.25 12.55
C TYR A 159 16.09 5.62 11.98
N HIS A 160 16.32 5.41 10.68
CA HIS A 160 17.58 5.80 10.03
C HIS A 160 17.81 7.33 9.93
N GLY A 161 16.74 8.13 9.94
CA GLY A 161 16.84 9.59 9.98
C GLY A 161 17.13 10.15 11.37
N ASP A 162 16.87 9.38 12.43
CA ASP A 162 16.94 9.80 13.84
C ASP A 162 18.08 9.10 14.61
N ILE A 163 18.88 8.26 13.94
CA ILE A 163 20.15 7.77 14.50
C ILE A 163 21.15 8.93 14.53
N ASN A 164 21.07 9.73 15.59
CA ASN A 164 22.26 10.35 16.15
C ASN A 164 23.22 9.21 16.49
N TYR A 165 24.33 9.11 15.76
CA TYR A 165 25.48 8.32 16.20
C TYR A 165 25.96 8.91 17.53
N VAL A 166 25.37 8.47 18.64
CA VAL A 166 26.01 8.60 19.94
C VAL A 166 27.17 7.63 19.90
N ASN A 167 28.31 8.15 19.46
CA ASN A 167 29.56 7.44 19.46
C ASN A 167 29.82 6.94 20.89
N HIS A 168 29.63 5.66 21.15
CA HIS A 168 30.04 4.99 22.39
C HIS A 168 31.55 4.68 22.35
N VAL A 169 32.34 5.50 21.66
CA VAL A 169 33.77 5.58 21.97
C VAL A 169 33.82 6.44 23.23
N PRO A 170 34.26 5.90 24.39
CA PRO A 170 34.43 6.73 25.57
C PRO A 170 35.36 7.86 25.18
N ASN A 171 34.93 9.09 25.41
CA ASN A 171 35.80 10.26 25.44
C ASN A 171 36.86 9.98 26.50
N ILE A 172 37.95 9.30 26.12
CA ILE A 172 39.19 9.33 26.87
C ILE A 172 39.82 10.66 26.49
N GLU A 173 39.46 11.70 27.23
CA GLU A 173 40.27 12.89 27.31
C GLU A 173 41.59 12.47 27.99
N VAL A 174 42.54 11.98 27.20
CA VAL A 174 43.93 11.93 27.64
C VAL A 174 44.43 13.38 27.62
N GLN A 175 44.18 14.10 28.70
CA GLN A 175 44.98 15.28 29.01
C GLN A 175 46.39 14.78 29.35
N LEU A 176 47.29 14.86 28.36
CA LEU A 176 48.72 14.78 28.58
C LEU A 176 49.10 15.92 29.54
N ASN A 177 49.16 15.58 30.83
CA ASN A 177 49.72 16.42 31.86
C ASN A 177 51.23 16.50 31.60
N ARG A 178 51.64 17.44 30.74
CA ARG A 178 53.05 17.80 30.56
C ARG A 178 53.46 18.55 31.83
N GLY A 179 53.87 17.79 32.83
CA GLY A 179 54.56 18.32 33.99
C GLY A 179 55.85 18.99 33.54
N GLU A 180 55.84 20.31 33.52
CA GLU A 180 57.04 21.10 33.76
C GLU A 180 56.89 21.71 35.15
N GLY A 181 57.54 21.05 36.11
CA GLY A 181 57.78 21.59 37.44
C GLY A 181 58.83 22.69 37.42
N PRO A 182 58.95 23.46 38.52
CA PRO A 182 59.62 24.74 38.57
C PRO A 182 61.13 24.61 38.79
N SER A 183 61.90 25.53 38.21
CA SER A 183 63.21 25.97 38.69
C SER A 183 63.50 27.38 38.18
#